data_AF-A0A8H7IQG5-F1
#
_entry.id   AF-A0A8H7IQG5-F1
#
_cell.length_a   1.000
_cell.length_b   1.000
_cell.length_c   1.000
_cell.angle_alpha   90.00
_cell.angle_beta   90.00
_cell.angle_gamma   90.00
#
_symmetry.space_group_name_H-M   'P 1'
#
loop_
_entity.id
_entity.type
_entity.pdbx_description
1 polymer ?
#
loop_
_entity_poly.entity_id
_entity_poly.type
_entity_poly.pdbx_seq_one_letter_code
_entity_poly.pdbx_strand_id
1 'polypeptide(L)'
;MFGNESSILATVTHEHHRARRSLLNPFFSKQSINNLEPLIRQAISTLCSRFEDYKGSKEPVALNAAFSALTSDIISEYTFGNSMNMMLKPGFAREWEEMTLKSSEFSLLHKQFPFFLPLLRRAPNWLIGKINPGMEALIDFQQVTSSLIHFK
;
A
#
# COMPACT_ATOMS: atom_id res chain seq x y z
N MET A 1 -6.81 9.83 -2.05
CA MET A 1 -5.85 10.72 -2.74
C MET A 1 -6.52 11.94 -3.33
N PHE A 2 -7.61 11.80 -4.11
CA PHE A 2 -8.40 12.94 -4.60
C PHE A 2 -9.62 13.21 -3.72
N GLY A 3 -9.95 14.48 -3.47
CA GLY A 3 -11.11 14.91 -2.64
C GLY A 3 -10.86 14.96 -1.13
N ASN A 4 -9.62 14.85 -0.65
CA ASN A 4 -9.28 14.99 0.77
C ASN A 4 -8.30 16.15 0.97
N GLU A 5 -8.82 17.36 1.17
CA GLU A 5 -8.05 18.60 1.34
C GLU A 5 -7.13 18.59 2.59
N SER A 6 -7.42 17.74 3.58
CA SER A 6 -6.55 17.58 4.75
C SER A 6 -5.36 16.64 4.51
N SER A 7 -5.28 15.97 3.35
CA SER A 7 -4.15 15.13 2.97
C SER A 7 -2.92 15.94 2.54
N ILE A 8 -1.73 15.46 2.89
CA ILE A 8 -0.46 16.02 2.39
C ILE A 8 -0.38 16.07 0.86
N LEU A 9 -0.93 15.06 0.18
CA LEU A 9 -0.85 14.93 -1.28
C LEU A 9 -1.79 15.90 -2.02
N ALA A 10 -2.88 16.32 -1.38
CA ALA A 10 -3.86 17.22 -1.96
C ALA A 10 -3.77 18.65 -1.38
N THR A 11 -2.69 18.96 -0.64
CA THR A 11 -2.48 20.28 -0.04
C THR A 11 -2.11 21.29 -1.12
N VAL A 12 -2.95 22.30 -1.34
CA VAL A 12 -2.76 23.31 -2.40
C VAL A 12 -1.82 24.44 -1.97
N THR A 13 -1.99 24.97 -0.75
CA THR A 13 -1.22 26.14 -0.29
C THR A 13 0.22 25.76 0.02
N HIS A 14 1.17 26.56 -0.47
CA HIS A 14 2.61 26.31 -0.31
C HIS A 14 3.06 26.20 1.16
N GLU A 15 2.56 27.05 2.05
CA GLU A 15 2.94 27.02 3.48
C GLU A 15 2.54 25.71 4.17
N HIS A 16 1.28 25.29 4.02
CA HIS A 16 0.82 24.01 4.56
C HIS A 16 1.53 22.82 3.89
N HIS A 17 1.79 22.88 2.58
CA HIS A 17 2.52 21.82 1.90
C HIS A 17 3.95 21.70 2.46
N ARG A 18 4.66 22.82 2.63
CA ARG A 18 5.99 22.87 3.25
C ARG A 18 5.97 22.29 4.66
N ALA A 19 5.04 22.72 5.50
CA ALA A 19 4.92 22.26 6.88
C ALA A 19 4.60 20.75 6.97
N ARG A 20 3.69 20.23 6.15
CA ARG A 20 3.37 18.80 6.12
C ARG A 20 4.52 17.97 5.55
N ARG A 21 5.20 18.46 4.50
CA ARG A 21 6.32 17.77 3.85
C ARG A 21 7.58 17.72 4.70
N SER A 22 7.84 18.75 5.52
CA SER A 22 9.02 18.78 6.39
C SER A 22 8.99 17.69 7.46
N LEU A 23 7.81 17.30 7.95
CA LEU A 23 7.62 16.21 8.91
C LEU A 23 8.09 14.85 8.36
N LEU A 24 8.13 14.67 7.03
CA LEU A 24 8.62 13.44 6.41
C LEU A 24 10.14 13.41 6.22
N ASN A 25 10.84 14.55 6.30
CA ASN A 25 12.28 14.62 6.02
C ASN A 25 13.13 13.69 6.91
N PRO A 26 12.85 13.52 8.22
CA PRO A 26 13.61 12.59 9.06
C PRO A 26 13.55 11.14 8.56
N PHE A 27 12.44 10.72 7.96
CA PHE A 27 12.28 9.38 7.35
C PHE A 27 13.09 9.20 6.06
N PHE A 28 13.74 10.24 5.54
CA PHE A 28 14.56 10.13 4.33
C PHE A 28 15.94 10.76 4.52
N SER A 29 16.40 10.89 5.77
CA SER A 29 17.76 11.30 6.08
C SER A 29 18.76 10.21 5.67
N LYS A 30 20.01 10.59 5.40
CA LYS A 30 21.08 9.62 5.10
C LYS A 30 21.21 8.54 6.17
N GLN A 31 21.07 8.91 7.44
CA GLN A 31 21.10 7.98 8.56
C GLN A 31 19.93 6.99 8.50
N SER A 32 18.71 7.48 8.26
CA SER A 32 17.51 6.64 8.15
C SER A 32 17.60 5.67 6.98
N ILE A 33 18.16 6.12 5.84
CA ILE A 33 18.41 5.26 4.69
C ILE A 33 19.46 4.18 4.99
N ASN A 34 20.55 4.52 5.68
CA ASN A 34 21.54 3.54 6.10
C ASN A 34 20.92 2.49 7.05
N ASN A 35 20.02 2.91 7.94
CA ASN A 35 19.30 2.00 8.84
C ASN A 35 18.27 1.13 8.09
N LEU A 36 17.76 1.59 6.95
CA LEU A 36 16.82 0.86 6.09
C LEU A 36 17.53 -0.17 5.19
N GLU A 37 18.81 0.02 4.87
CA GLU A 37 19.56 -0.86 3.97
C GLU A 37 19.48 -2.36 4.34
N PRO A 38 19.64 -2.78 5.61
CA PRO A 38 19.54 -4.20 5.98
C PRO A 38 18.18 -4.81 5.66
N LEU A 39 17.10 -4.06 5.88
CA LEU A 39 15.73 -4.49 5.57
C LEU A 39 15.55 -4.68 4.06
N ILE A 40 16.04 -3.74 3.23
CA ILE A 40 15.98 -3.88 1.78
C ILE A 40 16.76 -5.12 1.32
N ARG A 41 17.96 -5.35 1.85
CA ARG A 41 18.78 -6.53 1.54
C ARG A 41 18.07 -7.82 1.90
N GLN A 42 17.44 -7.88 3.08
CA GLN A 42 16.67 -9.04 3.52
C GLN A 42 15.48 -9.29 2.59
N ALA A 43 14.71 -8.25 2.25
CA ALA A 43 13.55 -8.37 1.35
C ALA A 43 13.96 -8.86 -0.05
N ILE A 44 15.07 -8.36 -0.60
CA ILE A 44 15.63 -8.84 -1.87
C ILE A 44 16.06 -10.31 -1.76
N SER A 45 16.71 -10.69 -0.66
CA SER A 45 17.10 -12.09 -0.43
C SER A 45 15.88 -13.00 -0.42
N THR A 46 14.79 -12.61 0.24
CA THR A 46 13.53 -13.34 0.25
C THR A 46 12.95 -13.47 -1.16
N LEU A 47 12.95 -12.39 -1.94
CA LEU A 47 12.47 -12.43 -3.33
C LEU A 47 13.30 -13.39 -4.21
N CYS A 48 14.64 -13.36 -4.07
CA CYS A 48 15.52 -14.30 -4.78
C CYS A 48 15.23 -15.75 -4.39
N SER A 49 15.02 -16.05 -3.09
CA SER A 49 14.62 -17.39 -2.65
C SER A 49 13.30 -17.81 -3.28
N ARG A 50 12.31 -16.91 -3.35
CA ARG A 50 11.03 -17.18 -4.02
C ARG A 50 11.23 -17.48 -5.51
N PHE A 51 12.11 -16.76 -6.21
CA PHE A 51 12.39 -17.05 -7.62
C PHE A 51 13.05 -18.43 -7.84
N GLU A 52 13.89 -18.90 -6.92
CA GLU A 52 14.43 -20.26 -6.99
C GLU A 52 13.33 -21.32 -6.84
N ASP A 53 12.28 -21.09 -6.03
CA ASP A 53 11.13 -22.00 -5.95
C ASP A 53 10.44 -22.16 -7.32
N TYR A 54 10.31 -21.07 -8.08
CA TYR A 54 9.69 -21.08 -9.41
C TYR A 54 10.50 -21.85 -10.45
N LYS A 55 11.83 -21.90 -10.31
CA LYS A 55 12.73 -22.62 -11.22
C LYS A 55 12.39 -24.10 -11.34
N GLY A 56 11.92 -24.73 -10.26
CA GLY A 56 11.47 -26.13 -10.25
C GLY A 56 10.09 -26.36 -10.86
N SER A 57 9.22 -25.35 -10.83
CA SER A 57 7.80 -25.45 -11.22
C SER A 57 7.55 -25.33 -12.73
N LYS A 58 8.47 -24.73 -13.50
CA LYS A 58 8.26 -24.27 -14.89
C LYS A 58 7.10 -23.28 -15.09
N GLU A 59 6.56 -22.72 -14.01
CA GLU A 59 5.52 -21.69 -14.10
C GLU A 59 6.12 -20.31 -14.40
N PRO A 60 5.44 -19.48 -15.21
CA PRO A 60 5.89 -18.12 -15.46
C PRO A 60 5.78 -17.26 -14.20
N VAL A 61 6.79 -16.43 -13.94
CA VAL A 61 6.80 -15.48 -12.83
C VAL A 61 6.20 -14.15 -13.29
N ALA A 62 5.13 -13.70 -12.63
CA ALA A 62 4.56 -12.38 -12.81
C ALA A 62 5.41 -11.32 -12.10
N LEU A 63 6.39 -10.74 -12.81
CA LEU A 63 7.35 -9.79 -12.22
C LEU A 63 6.70 -8.51 -11.70
N ASN A 64 5.62 -8.06 -12.33
CA ASN A 64 4.83 -6.92 -11.87
C ASN A 64 4.27 -7.15 -10.46
N ALA A 65 3.66 -8.32 -10.21
CA ALA A 65 3.16 -8.71 -8.90
C ALA A 65 4.32 -8.89 -7.90
N ALA A 66 5.42 -9.50 -8.34
CA ALA A 66 6.60 -9.75 -7.50
C ALA A 66 7.26 -8.45 -6.99
N PHE A 67 7.48 -7.46 -7.86
CA PHE A 67 8.04 -6.18 -7.47
C PHE A 67 7.05 -5.31 -6.69
N SER A 68 5.75 -5.41 -6.98
CA SER A 68 4.70 -4.77 -6.19
C SER A 68 4.68 -5.31 -4.76
N ALA A 69 4.78 -6.62 -4.59
CA ALA A 69 4.87 -7.28 -3.28
C ALA A 69 6.14 -6.89 -2.52
N LEU A 70 7.31 -6.92 -3.17
CA LEU A 70 8.58 -6.47 -2.58
C LEU A 70 8.47 -5.04 -2.06
N THR A 71 7.96 -4.14 -2.89
CA THR A 71 7.82 -2.72 -2.52
C THR A 71 6.83 -2.54 -1.39
N SER A 72 5.71 -3.26 -1.41
CA SER A 72 4.69 -3.21 -0.36
C SER A 72 5.22 -3.69 0.99
N ASP A 73 5.98 -4.79 1.00
CA ASP A 73 6.60 -5.33 2.22
C ASP A 73 7.66 -4.38 2.78
N ILE A 74 8.53 -3.82 1.93
CA ILE A 74 9.54 -2.84 2.35
C ILE A 74 8.88 -1.59 2.93
N ILE A 75 7.88 -1.03 2.25
CA ILE A 75 7.21 0.20 2.70
C ILE A 75 6.45 -0.08 4.00
N SER A 76 5.68 -1.17 4.08
CA SER A 76 4.88 -1.47 5.28
C SER A 76 5.74 -1.72 6.52
N GLU A 77 6.84 -2.46 6.38
CA GLU A 77 7.83 -2.63 7.44
C GLU A 77 8.48 -1.30 7.81
N TYR A 78 8.88 -0.48 6.83
CA TYR A 78 9.54 0.79 7.10
C TYR A 78 8.63 1.83 7.77
N THR A 79 7.36 1.91 7.36
CA THR A 79 6.43 2.94 7.84
C THR A 79 5.66 2.53 9.09
N PHE A 80 5.35 1.24 9.24
CA PHE A 80 4.51 0.74 10.33
C PHE A 80 5.22 -0.25 11.26
N GLY A 81 6.47 -0.64 10.95
CA GLY A 81 7.19 -1.68 11.69
C GLY A 81 6.54 -3.07 11.55
N ASN A 82 5.73 -3.28 10.52
CA ASN A 82 5.05 -4.54 10.27
C ASN A 82 4.86 -4.80 8.77
N SER A 83 5.63 -5.75 8.25
CA SER A 83 5.53 -6.27 6.89
C SER A 83 4.19 -6.97 6.65
N MET A 84 3.59 -6.66 5.50
CA MET A 84 2.38 -7.35 5.03
C MET A 84 2.65 -8.77 4.51
N ASN A 85 3.92 -9.16 4.38
CA ASN A 85 4.39 -10.46 3.93
C ASN A 85 3.78 -10.90 2.59
N MET A 86 3.58 -9.94 1.68
CA MET A 86 2.98 -10.15 0.36
C MET A 86 3.85 -11.06 -0.52
N MET A 87 5.18 -10.99 -0.40
CA MET A 87 6.09 -11.85 -1.15
C MET A 87 5.94 -13.34 -0.83
N LEU A 88 5.50 -13.66 0.39
CA LEU A 88 5.32 -15.04 0.84
C LEU A 88 3.97 -15.64 0.41
N LYS A 89 3.02 -14.79 -0.02
CA LYS A 89 1.73 -15.27 -0.51
C LYS A 89 1.88 -15.94 -1.89
N PRO A 90 1.00 -16.89 -2.23
CA PRO A 90 0.94 -17.47 -3.58
C PRO A 90 0.80 -16.37 -4.63
N GLY A 91 1.54 -16.48 -5.74
CA GLY A 91 1.47 -15.51 -6.84
C GLY A 91 1.83 -14.07 -6.46
N PHE A 92 2.58 -13.86 -5.38
CA PHE A 92 2.98 -12.53 -4.88
C PHE A 92 1.80 -11.61 -4.54
N ALA A 93 0.68 -12.18 -4.07
CA ALA A 93 -0.52 -11.43 -3.72
C ALA A 93 -1.02 -10.55 -4.89
N ARG A 94 -1.13 -11.14 -6.08
CA ARG A 94 -1.53 -10.44 -7.31
C ARG A 94 -2.83 -9.64 -7.14
N GLU A 95 -3.73 -10.08 -6.29
CA GLU A 95 -4.97 -9.37 -5.96
C GLU A 95 -4.69 -7.96 -5.42
N TRP A 96 -3.60 -7.78 -4.66
CA TRP A 96 -3.17 -6.49 -4.12
C TRP A 96 -2.70 -5.52 -5.21
N GLU A 97 -1.96 -6.01 -6.19
CA GLU A 97 -1.54 -5.21 -7.34
C GLU A 97 -2.76 -4.77 -8.16
N GLU A 98 -3.64 -5.73 -8.50
CA GLU A 98 -4.85 -5.45 -9.26
C GLU A 98 -5.78 -4.47 -8.54
N MET A 99 -5.90 -4.62 -7.22
CA MET A 99 -6.64 -3.71 -6.37
C MET A 99 -6.05 -2.29 -6.40
N THR A 100 -4.72 -2.18 -6.31
CA THR A 100 -4.03 -0.88 -6.33
C THR A 100 -4.25 -0.16 -7.66
N LEU A 101 -4.15 -0.89 -8.78
CA LEU A 101 -4.41 -0.36 -10.12
C LEU A 101 -5.88 0.08 -10.29
N LYS A 102 -6.83 -0.79 -9.92
CA LYS A 102 -8.26 -0.46 -9.98
C LYS A 102 -8.63 0.72 -9.07
N SER A 103 -8.00 0.83 -7.91
CA SER A 103 -8.17 1.99 -7.01
C SER A 103 -7.67 3.27 -7.65
N SER A 104 -6.59 3.21 -8.45
CA SER A 104 -6.08 4.35 -9.21
C SER A 104 -7.05 4.78 -10.30
N GLU A 105 -7.63 3.85 -11.05
CA GLU A 105 -8.65 4.16 -12.07
C GLU A 105 -9.92 4.74 -11.43
N PHE A 106 -10.37 4.14 -10.33
CA PHE A 106 -11.52 4.62 -9.55
C PHE A 106 -11.31 6.04 -9.01
N SER A 107 -10.06 6.46 -8.84
CA SER A 107 -9.70 7.79 -8.36
C SER A 107 -10.20 8.90 -9.29
N LEU A 108 -10.31 8.63 -10.60
CA LEU A 108 -10.88 9.56 -11.59
C LEU A 108 -12.41 9.68 -11.43
N LEU A 109 -13.10 8.57 -11.18
CA LEU A 109 -14.54 8.56 -10.91
C LEU A 109 -14.84 9.33 -9.62
N HIS A 110 -14.02 9.15 -8.58
CA HIS A 110 -14.18 9.90 -7.34
C HIS A 110 -14.00 11.42 -7.52
N LYS A 111 -13.13 11.84 -8.45
CA LYS A 111 -12.98 13.26 -8.80
C LYS A 111 -14.23 13.81 -9.50
N GLN A 112 -14.88 13.01 -10.36
CA GLN A 112 -16.10 13.44 -11.08
C GLN A 112 -17.37 13.39 -10.21
N PHE A 113 -17.43 12.44 -9.26
CA PHE A 113 -18.59 12.23 -8.39
C PHE A 113 -18.19 12.25 -6.90
N PRO A 114 -17.89 13.42 -6.32
CA PRO A 114 -17.37 13.54 -4.95
C PRO A 114 -18.35 13.08 -3.87
N PHE A 115 -19.64 12.97 -4.17
CA PHE A 115 -20.66 12.46 -3.25
C PHE A 115 -20.65 10.93 -3.11
N PHE A 116 -19.98 10.21 -4.01
CA PHE A 116 -20.03 8.75 -4.06
C PHE A 116 -19.33 8.07 -2.87
N LEU A 117 -18.12 8.49 -2.48
CA LEU A 117 -17.41 7.88 -1.35
C LEU A 117 -18.09 8.13 0.01
N PRO A 118 -18.60 9.33 0.34
CA PRO A 118 -19.38 9.54 1.55
C PRO A 118 -20.66 8.69 1.62
N LEU A 119 -21.30 8.43 0.47
CA LEU A 119 -22.46 7.55 0.38
C LEU A 119 -22.06 6.08 0.60
N LEU A 120 -20.97 5.64 -0.01
CA LEU A 120 -20.44 4.29 0.12
C LEU A 120 -20.01 3.98 1.57
N ARG A 121 -19.41 4.95 2.29
CA ARG A 121 -19.05 4.80 3.71
C ARG A 121 -20.23 4.69 4.65
N ARG A 122 -21.42 5.14 4.23
CA ARG A 122 -22.68 4.95 4.96
C ARG A 122 -23.38 3.65 4.59
N ALA A 123 -22.93 2.97 3.54
CA ALA A 123 -23.51 1.72 3.12
C ALA A 123 -23.07 0.56 4.02
N PRO A 124 -23.93 -0.45 4.24
CA PRO A 124 -23.58 -1.63 5.01
C PRO A 124 -22.54 -2.50 4.30
N ASN A 125 -21.67 -3.16 5.08
CA ASN A 125 -20.51 -3.93 4.58
C ASN A 125 -20.86 -4.99 3.51
N TRP A 126 -22.05 -5.59 3.57
CA TRP A 126 -22.51 -6.56 2.57
C TRP A 126 -22.66 -5.96 1.16
N LEU A 127 -22.94 -4.65 1.05
CA LEU A 127 -23.03 -3.96 -0.22
C LEU A 127 -21.64 -3.62 -0.78
N ILE A 128 -20.68 -3.34 0.09
CA ILE A 128 -19.28 -3.04 -0.28
C ILE A 128 -18.61 -4.28 -0.87
N GLY A 129 -18.81 -5.46 -0.27
CA GLY A 129 -18.30 -6.74 -0.79
C GLY A 129 -18.85 -7.11 -2.17
N LYS A 130 -20.07 -6.65 -2.53
CA LYS A 130 -20.65 -6.86 -3.87
C LYS A 130 -20.12 -5.90 -4.94
N ILE A 131 -19.64 -4.72 -4.57
CA ILE A 131 -19.20 -3.69 -5.52
C ILE A 131 -17.78 -3.97 -6.02
N ASN A 132 -16.88 -4.43 -5.15
CA ASN A 132 -15.54 -4.85 -5.57
C ASN A 132 -14.91 -5.76 -4.50
N PRO A 133 -14.59 -7.03 -4.83
CA PRO A 133 -13.90 -7.95 -3.91
C PRO A 133 -12.55 -7.39 -3.41
N GLY A 134 -11.87 -6.57 -4.21
CA GLY A 134 -10.61 -5.94 -3.80
C GLY A 134 -10.74 -4.91 -2.66
N MET A 135 -11.94 -4.42 -2.36
CA MET A 135 -12.14 -3.49 -1.24
C MET A 135 -12.01 -4.16 0.12
N GLU A 136 -12.18 -5.49 0.22
CA GLU A 136 -11.96 -6.24 1.46
C GLU A 136 -10.51 -6.11 1.92
N ALA A 137 -9.55 -6.28 0.99
CA ALA A 137 -8.13 -6.09 1.30
C ALA A 137 -7.80 -4.65 1.76
N LEU A 138 -8.52 -3.63 1.27
CA LEU A 138 -8.39 -2.25 1.76
C LEU A 138 -8.86 -2.12 3.20
N ILE A 139 -10.02 -2.73 3.50
CA ILE A 139 -10.67 -2.66 4.80
C ILE A 139 -9.81 -3.38 5.83
N ASP A 140 -9.29 -4.56 5.50
CA ASP A 140 -8.37 -5.30 6.35
C ASP A 140 -7.10 -4.50 6.64
N PHE A 141 -6.49 -3.91 5.60
CA PHE A 141 -5.35 -3.02 5.78
C PHE A 141 -5.68 -1.80 6.65
N GLN A 142 -6.85 -1.19 6.47
CA GLN A 142 -7.31 -0.07 7.31
C GLN A 142 -7.54 -0.49 8.76
N GLN A 143 -8.09 -1.68 9.02
CA GLN A 143 -8.29 -2.21 10.36
C GLN A 143 -6.96 -2.49 11.06
N VAL A 144 -6.01 -3.13 10.37
CA VAL A 144 -4.67 -3.40 10.88
C VAL A 144 -3.90 -2.10 11.16
N THR A 145 -3.94 -1.14 10.24
CA THR A 145 -3.26 0.15 10.46
C THR A 145 -3.92 0.94 11.59
N SER A 146 -5.25 0.93 11.70
CA SER A 146 -5.95 1.62 12.79
C SER A 146 -5.64 1.00 14.16
N SER A 147 -5.51 -0.31 14.26
CA SER A 147 -5.15 -0.97 15.53
C SER A 147 -3.72 -0.67 15.98
N LEU A 148 -2.78 -0.51 15.03
CA LEU A 148 -1.40 -0.12 15.31
C LEU A 148 -1.26 1.34 15.78
N ILE A 149 -2.14 2.24 15.31
CA ILE A 149 -2.13 3.66 15.69
C ILE A 149 -2.72 3.88 17.11
N HIS A 150 -3.61 3.00 17.58
CA HIS A 150 -4.23 3.10 18.91
C HIS A 150 -3.41 2.50 20.07
N PHE A 151 -2.26 1.88 19.79
CA PHE A 151 -1.35 1.32 20.80
C PHE A 151 -0.23 2.27 21.25
N LYS A 152 -0.38 3.59 21.03
CA LYS A 152 0.53 4.62 21.52
C LYS A 152 -0.20 5.74 22.24
#